data_AF-A0A938WQU6-F1
#
_entry.id   AF-A0A938WQU6-F1
#
_cell.length_a   1.000
_cell.length_b   1.000
_cell.length_c   1.000
_cell.angle_alpha   90.00
_cell.angle_beta   90.00
_cell.angle_gamma   90.00
#
_symmetry.space_group_name_H-M   'P 1'
#
loop_
_entity.id
_entity.type
_entity.pdbx_description
1 polymer ?
#
loop_
_entity_poly.entity_id
_entity_poly.type
_entity_poly.pdbx_seq_one_letter_code
_entity_poly.pdbx_strand_id
1 'polypeptide(L)'
;MHQKEVRHKYEPAGGMAADTAEAQRRRAGMEARPIYALIRQRLNSPNGRKRLSEDEWRQLAEAVNAVYPGFDSKLADLCKMSTDDYRLCLLVKIEMSPSAMAQILVKTSSGITSARAKLFKRAFGTSGGAADWDGVIRFL
;
A
#
# COMPACT_ATOMS: atom_id res chain seq x y z
N MET A 1 22.25 7.35 15.17
CA MET A 1 21.28 7.38 16.29
C MET A 1 19.82 7.54 15.84
N HIS A 2 19.53 8.10 14.64
CA HIS A 2 18.15 8.36 14.19
C HIS A 2 17.36 7.21 13.51
N GLN A 3 17.97 6.07 13.16
CA GLN A 3 17.22 4.91 12.62
C GLN A 3 16.39 4.16 13.69
N LYS A 4 16.80 4.23 14.96
CA LYS A 4 16.09 3.54 16.05
C LYS A 4 14.74 4.21 16.37
N GLU A 5 14.62 5.52 16.21
CA GLU A 5 13.39 6.27 16.53
C GLU A 5 12.25 6.04 15.53
N VAL A 6 12.57 5.90 14.23
CA VAL A 6 11.54 5.59 13.22
C VAL A 6 10.99 4.18 13.44
N ARG A 7 11.85 3.22 13.82
CA ARG A 7 11.45 1.84 14.10
C ARG A 7 10.54 1.74 15.34
N HIS A 8 10.87 2.48 16.40
CA HIS A 8 10.11 2.48 17.65
C HIS A 8 8.71 3.14 17.52
N LYS A 9 8.49 4.00 16.51
CA LYS A 9 7.18 4.61 16.26
C LYS A 9 6.17 3.63 15.63
N TYR A 10 6.64 2.50 15.10
CA TYR A 10 5.85 1.50 14.36
C TYR A 10 6.06 0.06 14.88
N GLU A 11 6.66 -0.10 16.06
CA GLU A 11 6.67 -1.39 16.77
C GLU A 11 5.29 -1.61 17.42
N PRO A 12 4.62 -2.74 17.15
CA PRO A 12 3.27 -2.98 17.69
C PRO A 12 3.36 -3.20 19.21
N ALA A 13 2.84 -2.24 19.95
CA ALA A 13 2.65 -2.35 21.39
C ALA A 13 1.39 -3.19 21.69
N GLY A 14 1.57 -4.50 21.86
CA GLY A 14 0.66 -5.37 22.61
C GLY A 14 -0.53 -5.99 21.86
N GLY A 15 -0.76 -7.29 22.10
CA GLY A 15 -2.03 -7.98 21.81
C GLY A 15 -2.09 -8.78 20.50
N MET A 16 -1.13 -9.68 20.28
CA MET A 16 -0.99 -10.50 19.05
C MET A 16 -2.27 -11.20 18.54
N ALA A 17 -3.24 -11.51 19.42
CA ALA A 17 -4.53 -12.13 19.07
C ALA A 17 -5.62 -11.11 18.65
N ALA A 18 -5.64 -9.91 19.23
CA ALA A 18 -6.58 -8.86 18.85
C ALA A 18 -6.16 -8.17 17.54
N ASP A 19 -4.84 -7.96 17.38
CA ASP A 19 -4.24 -7.42 16.15
C ASP A 19 -4.48 -8.33 14.94
N THR A 20 -4.42 -9.65 15.14
CA THR A 20 -4.71 -10.61 14.06
C THR A 20 -6.19 -10.66 13.70
N ALA A 21 -7.11 -10.55 14.67
CA ALA A 21 -8.55 -10.50 14.39
C ALA A 21 -8.95 -9.24 13.63
N GLU A 22 -8.42 -8.07 13.99
CA GLU A 22 -8.68 -6.83 13.26
C GLU A 22 -8.05 -6.83 11.86
N ALA A 23 -6.83 -7.33 11.73
CA ALA A 23 -6.19 -7.50 10.42
C ALA A 23 -6.98 -8.44 9.51
N GLN A 24 -7.52 -9.55 10.04
CA GLN A 24 -8.40 -10.46 9.31
C GLN A 24 -9.71 -9.78 8.90
N ARG A 25 -10.35 -9.02 9.79
CA ARG A 25 -11.56 -8.25 9.47
C ARG A 25 -11.31 -7.23 8.37
N ARG A 26 -10.19 -6.51 8.42
CA ARG A 26 -9.81 -5.55 7.38
C ARG A 26 -9.53 -6.24 6.05
N ARG A 27 -8.83 -7.38 6.05
CA ARG A 27 -8.63 -8.20 4.84
C ARG A 27 -9.95 -8.64 4.24
N ALA A 28 -10.84 -9.24 5.05
CA ALA A 28 -12.16 -9.66 4.61
C ALA A 28 -12.99 -8.47 4.08
N GLY A 29 -12.88 -7.31 4.73
CA GLY A 29 -13.51 -6.06 4.31
C GLY A 29 -13.04 -5.59 2.93
N MET A 30 -11.76 -5.73 2.61
CA MET A 30 -11.23 -5.46 1.27
C MET A 30 -11.67 -6.53 0.26
N GLU A 31 -11.60 -7.80 0.62
CA GLU A 31 -11.98 -8.93 -0.25
C GLU A 31 -13.45 -8.91 -0.66
N ALA A 32 -14.32 -8.37 0.20
CA ALA A 32 -15.74 -8.16 -0.09
C ALA A 32 -16.01 -7.02 -1.11
N ARG A 33 -15.01 -6.17 -1.44
CA ARG A 33 -15.22 -5.04 -2.35
C ARG A 33 -15.10 -5.49 -3.81
N PRO A 34 -16.02 -5.08 -4.70
CA PRO A 34 -15.98 -5.46 -6.12
C PRO A 34 -14.66 -5.09 -6.82
N ILE A 35 -14.10 -3.92 -6.50
CA ILE A 35 -12.83 -3.46 -7.09
C ILE A 35 -11.65 -4.39 -6.74
N TYR A 36 -11.64 -4.96 -5.53
CA TYR A 36 -10.59 -5.90 -5.13
C TYR A 36 -10.70 -7.21 -5.91
N ALA A 37 -11.91 -7.76 -6.03
CA ALA A 37 -12.17 -8.96 -6.83
C ALA A 37 -11.79 -8.75 -8.30
N LEU A 38 -12.13 -7.60 -8.88
CA LEU A 38 -11.76 -7.22 -10.25
C LEU A 38 -10.24 -7.20 -10.47
N ILE A 39 -9.49 -6.59 -9.54
CA ILE A 39 -8.01 -6.55 -9.60
C ILE A 39 -7.45 -7.99 -9.58
N ARG A 40 -7.93 -8.83 -8.66
CA ARG A 40 -7.48 -10.23 -8.52
C ARG A 40 -7.79 -11.03 -9.78
N GLN A 41 -8.99 -10.89 -10.34
CA GLN A 41 -9.39 -11.54 -11.59
C GLN A 41 -8.45 -11.15 -12.76
N ARG A 42 -8.11 -9.87 -12.88
CA ARG A 42 -7.21 -9.37 -13.95
C ARG A 42 -5.78 -9.87 -13.81
N LEU A 43 -5.27 -9.94 -12.59
CA LEU A 43 -3.94 -10.47 -12.30
C LEU A 43 -3.86 -11.97 -12.62
N ASN A 44 -4.95 -12.71 -12.44
CA ASN A 44 -5.03 -14.15 -12.77
C ASN A 44 -5.30 -14.41 -14.26
N SER A 45 -5.49 -13.38 -15.08
CA SER A 45 -5.71 -13.52 -16.52
C SER A 45 -4.42 -13.26 -17.30
N PRO A 46 -3.77 -14.29 -17.89
CA PRO A 46 -2.49 -14.13 -18.59
C PRO A 46 -2.53 -13.05 -19.68
N ASN A 47 -3.65 -12.96 -20.40
CA ASN A 47 -3.83 -12.02 -21.53
C ASN A 47 -4.77 -10.84 -21.21
N GLY A 48 -5.28 -10.72 -19.99
CA GLY A 48 -6.21 -9.65 -19.61
C GLY A 48 -5.53 -8.27 -19.46
N ARG A 49 -6.32 -7.18 -19.45
CA ARG A 49 -5.84 -5.84 -19.08
C ARG A 49 -5.56 -5.80 -17.58
N LYS A 50 -4.32 -5.52 -17.18
CA LYS A 50 -3.93 -5.38 -15.75
C LYS A 50 -4.02 -3.95 -15.22
N ARG A 51 -3.86 -2.96 -16.10
CA ARG A 51 -3.98 -1.54 -15.78
C ARG A 51 -5.35 -1.25 -15.21
N LEU A 52 -5.44 -0.28 -14.31
CA LEU A 52 -6.72 0.27 -13.85
C LEU A 52 -7.04 1.58 -14.58
N SER A 53 -8.33 1.85 -14.81
CA SER A 53 -8.84 3.14 -15.25
C SER A 53 -8.85 4.14 -14.09
N GLU A 54 -9.02 5.43 -14.39
CA GLU A 54 -9.16 6.47 -13.37
C GLU A 54 -10.34 6.19 -12.42
N ASP A 55 -11.44 5.69 -12.98
CA ASP A 55 -12.62 5.30 -12.22
C ASP A 55 -12.34 4.13 -11.26
N GLU A 56 -11.64 3.11 -11.74
CA GLU A 56 -11.22 1.96 -10.94
C GLU A 56 -10.24 2.36 -9.83
N TRP A 57 -9.35 3.34 -10.09
CA TRP A 57 -8.49 3.90 -9.05
C TRP A 57 -9.27 4.65 -7.98
N ARG A 58 -10.27 5.43 -8.37
CA ARG A 58 -11.15 6.14 -7.43
C ARG A 58 -11.93 5.16 -6.55
N GLN A 59 -12.52 4.13 -7.15
CA GLN A 59 -13.20 3.06 -6.41
C GLN A 59 -12.25 2.33 -5.44
N LEU A 60 -10.99 2.12 -5.83
CA LEU A 60 -9.99 1.52 -4.94
C LEU A 60 -9.66 2.43 -3.76
N ALA A 61 -9.47 3.73 -4.01
CA ALA A 61 -9.22 4.72 -2.95
C ALA A 61 -10.38 4.79 -1.95
N GLU A 62 -11.62 4.83 -2.44
CA GLU A 62 -12.83 4.81 -1.61
C GLU A 62 -12.92 3.52 -0.78
N ALA A 63 -12.66 2.36 -1.41
CA ALA A 63 -12.65 1.07 -0.71
C ALA A 63 -11.58 1.02 0.39
N VAL A 64 -10.37 1.50 0.11
CA VAL A 64 -9.28 1.56 1.10
C VAL A 64 -9.66 2.47 2.26
N ASN A 65 -10.15 3.69 2.02
CA ASN A 65 -10.51 4.61 3.10
C ASN A 65 -11.74 4.15 3.89
N ALA A 66 -12.62 3.36 3.30
CA ALA A 66 -13.72 2.74 4.03
C ALA A 66 -13.26 1.62 4.98
N VAL A 67 -12.23 0.85 4.61
CA VAL A 67 -11.67 -0.22 5.46
C VAL A 67 -10.61 0.30 6.44
N TYR A 68 -9.88 1.34 6.04
CA TYR A 68 -8.82 2.00 6.78
C TYR A 68 -9.12 3.51 6.86
N PRO A 69 -10.02 3.95 7.76
CA PRO A 69 -10.40 5.35 7.88
C PRO A 69 -9.20 6.28 8.09
N GLY A 70 -9.16 7.37 7.31
CA GLY A 70 -8.10 8.37 7.36
C GLY A 70 -6.79 7.97 6.69
N PHE A 71 -6.78 6.91 5.87
CA PHE A 71 -5.58 6.49 5.15
C PHE A 71 -5.00 7.63 4.29
N ASP A 72 -5.84 8.32 3.52
CA ASP A 72 -5.39 9.40 2.63
C ASP A 72 -4.78 10.59 3.39
N SER A 73 -5.42 11.01 4.48
CA SER A 73 -4.92 12.13 5.30
C SER A 73 -3.59 11.78 5.94
N LYS A 74 -3.48 10.59 6.55
CA LYS A 74 -2.22 10.10 7.13
C LYS A 74 -1.10 10.01 6.10
N LEU A 75 -1.42 9.60 4.87
CA LEU A 75 -0.45 9.50 3.79
C LEU A 75 0.03 10.88 3.33
N ALA A 76 -0.88 11.85 3.23
CA ALA A 76 -0.55 13.24 2.90
C ALA A 76 0.34 13.90 3.98
N ASP A 77 0.14 13.55 5.26
CA ASP A 77 0.94 14.04 6.38
C ASP A 77 2.39 13.49 6.36
N LEU A 78 2.64 12.33 5.74
CA LEU A 78 3.98 11.74 5.66
C LEU A 78 4.90 12.49 4.68
N CYS A 79 4.42 12.74 3.46
CA CYS A 79 5.12 13.55 2.47
C CYS A 79 4.22 13.88 1.26
N LYS A 80 4.63 14.85 0.44
CA LYS A 80 3.95 15.16 -0.82
C LYS A 80 3.91 13.93 -1.73
N MET A 81 2.71 13.56 -2.19
CA MET A 81 2.49 12.43 -3.09
C MET A 81 2.18 12.90 -4.52
N SER A 82 2.78 12.22 -5.50
CA SER A 82 2.27 12.24 -6.88
C SER A 82 1.13 11.23 -7.03
N THR A 83 0.37 11.30 -8.13
CA THR A 83 -0.68 10.31 -8.44
C THR A 83 -0.13 8.88 -8.49
N ASP A 84 1.04 8.69 -9.07
CA ASP A 84 1.70 7.37 -9.14
C ASP A 84 2.15 6.87 -7.77
N ASP A 85 2.69 7.76 -6.93
CA ASP A 85 3.09 7.42 -5.56
C ASP A 85 1.88 7.02 -4.73
N TYR A 86 0.78 7.77 -4.85
CA TYR A 86 -0.48 7.47 -4.16
C TYR A 86 -1.03 6.11 -4.57
N ARG A 87 -1.09 5.82 -5.88
CA ARG A 87 -1.53 4.51 -6.40
C ARG A 87 -0.65 3.37 -5.92
N LEU A 88 0.66 3.57 -5.87
CA LEU A 88 1.59 2.61 -5.29
C LEU A 88 1.26 2.34 -3.81
N CYS A 89 0.97 3.38 -3.03
CA CYS A 89 0.60 3.24 -1.63
C CYS A 89 -0.72 2.49 -1.43
N LEU A 90 -1.74 2.75 -2.26
CA LEU A 90 -2.99 1.98 -2.26
C LEU A 90 -2.73 0.48 -2.47
N LEU A 91 -1.91 0.13 -3.46
CA LEU A 91 -1.58 -1.27 -3.77
C LEU A 91 -0.77 -1.94 -2.64
N VAL A 92 0.16 -1.21 -2.03
CA VAL A 92 0.91 -1.69 -0.86
C VAL A 92 -0.04 -1.92 0.33
N LYS A 93 -0.99 -1.01 0.54
CA LYS A 93 -1.95 -1.07 1.66
C LYS A 93 -2.83 -2.32 1.61
N ILE A 94 -3.24 -2.72 0.41
CA ILE A 94 -4.03 -3.94 0.18
C ILE A 94 -3.15 -5.19 -0.05
N GLU A 95 -1.85 -5.08 0.22
CA GLU A 95 -0.85 -6.15 0.16
C GLU A 95 -0.70 -6.81 -1.22
N MET A 96 -0.78 -6.03 -2.30
CA MET A 96 -0.42 -6.55 -3.63
C MET A 96 1.07 -6.89 -3.69
N SER A 97 1.40 -8.00 -4.37
CA SER A 97 2.79 -8.41 -4.56
C SER A 97 3.56 -7.39 -5.42
N PRO A 98 4.89 -7.29 -5.29
CA PRO A 98 5.69 -6.40 -6.15
C PRO A 98 5.50 -6.64 -7.64
N SER A 99 5.28 -7.90 -8.05
CA SER A 99 4.97 -8.28 -9.43
C SER A 99 3.61 -7.72 -9.87
N ALA A 100 2.58 -7.85 -9.04
CA ALA A 100 1.26 -7.29 -9.32
C ALA A 100 1.31 -5.76 -9.44
N MET A 101 2.04 -5.09 -8.53
CA MET A 101 2.26 -3.64 -8.58
C MET A 101 2.92 -3.21 -9.89
N ALA A 102 3.97 -3.93 -10.32
CA ALA A 102 4.66 -3.67 -11.57
C ALA A 102 3.71 -3.77 -12.78
N GLN A 103 2.86 -4.81 -12.82
CA GLN A 103 1.89 -5.00 -13.90
C GLN A 103 0.79 -3.93 -13.93
N ILE A 104 0.23 -3.58 -12.78
CA ILE A 104 -0.88 -2.61 -12.68
C ILE A 104 -0.40 -1.19 -13.01
N LEU A 105 0.77 -0.80 -12.50
CA LEU A 105 1.35 0.54 -12.70
C LEU A 105 2.16 0.66 -14.00
N VAL A 106 2.34 -0.43 -14.75
CA VAL A 106 3.18 -0.49 -15.96
C VAL A 106 4.60 -0.01 -15.67
N LYS A 107 5.19 -0.55 -14.60
CA LYS A 107 6.56 -0.25 -14.17
C LYS A 107 7.38 -1.55 -14.12
N THR A 108 8.70 -1.43 -14.18
CA THR A 108 9.60 -2.57 -13.94
C THR A 108 9.64 -2.91 -12.45
N SER A 109 9.99 -4.16 -12.11
CA SER A 109 10.18 -4.57 -10.72
C SER A 109 11.24 -3.72 -9.99
N SER A 110 12.34 -3.38 -10.67
CA SER A 110 13.35 -2.48 -10.14
C SER A 110 12.81 -1.06 -9.94
N GLY A 111 11.92 -0.60 -10.83
CA GLY A 111 11.20 0.67 -10.70
C GLY A 111 10.30 0.70 -9.46
N ILE A 112 9.54 -0.37 -9.19
CA ILE A 112 8.71 -0.49 -7.98
C ILE A 112 9.56 -0.49 -6.71
N THR A 113 10.66 -1.26 -6.68
CA THR A 113 11.58 -1.26 -5.54
C THR A 113 12.19 0.11 -5.30
N SER A 114 12.64 0.77 -6.37
CA SER A 114 13.25 2.10 -6.29
C SER A 114 12.25 3.17 -5.85
N ALA A 115 11.01 3.12 -6.33
CA ALA A 115 9.95 4.05 -5.94
C ALA A 115 9.67 3.97 -4.43
N ARG A 116 9.53 2.76 -3.88
CA ARG A 116 9.29 2.54 -2.44
C ARG A 116 10.46 3.03 -1.57
N ALA A 117 11.70 2.76 -1.97
CA ALA A 117 12.88 3.27 -1.26
C ALA A 117 12.95 4.81 -1.30
N LYS A 118 12.64 5.42 -2.46
CA LYS A 118 12.58 6.88 -2.61
C LYS A 118 11.48 7.51 -1.74
N LEU A 119 10.32 6.87 -1.65
CA LEU A 119 9.22 7.32 -0.79
C LEU A 119 9.62 7.31 0.69
N PHE A 120 10.25 6.23 1.15
CA PHE A 120 10.78 6.16 2.51
C PHE A 120 11.77 7.29 2.79
N LYS A 121 12.74 7.49 1.89
CA LYS A 121 13.72 8.57 2.01
C LYS A 121 13.05 9.95 2.03
N ARG A 122 12.00 10.15 1.22
CA ARG A 122 11.27 11.42 1.16
C ARG A 122 10.48 11.70 2.43
N ALA A 123 9.87 10.68 3.03
CA ALA A 123 9.09 10.82 4.26
C ALA A 123 9.97 11.01 5.51
N PHE A 124 11.12 10.35 5.59
CA PHE A 124 11.92 10.30 6.83
C PHE A 124 13.32 10.93 6.71
N GLY A 125 13.70 11.45 5.55
CA GLY A 125 15.01 12.07 5.32
C GLY A 125 16.21 11.11 5.39
N THR A 126 15.98 9.81 5.55
CA THR A 126 17.03 8.80 5.72
C THR A 126 16.89 7.65 4.72
N SER A 127 18.01 6.99 4.40
CA SER A 127 18.00 5.83 3.51
C SER A 127 17.30 4.65 4.18
N GLY A 128 16.30 4.09 3.51
CA GLY A 128 15.63 2.85 3.88
C GLY A 128 15.23 2.05 2.65
N GLY A 129 14.84 0.81 2.86
CA GLY A 129 14.48 -0.13 1.81
C GLY A 129 13.00 -0.07 1.42
N ALA A 130 12.67 -0.79 0.35
CA ALA A 130 11.28 -0.96 -0.08
C ALA A 130 10.41 -1.65 0.99
N ALA A 131 11.00 -2.57 1.77
CA ALA A 131 10.30 -3.25 2.86
C ALA A 131 9.97 -2.31 4.02
N ASP A 132 10.84 -1.34 4.32
CA ASP A 132 10.59 -0.34 5.37
C ASP A 132 9.40 0.55 4.99
N TRP A 133 9.32 0.96 3.72
CA TRP A 133 8.16 1.68 3.21
C TRP A 133 6.87 0.86 3.31
N ASP A 134 6.91 -0.41 2.92
CA ASP A 134 5.74 -1.28 3.01
C ASP A 134 5.25 -1.40 4.46
N GLY A 135 6.17 -1.48 5.44
CA GLY A 135 5.84 -1.51 6.87
C GLY A 135 5.08 -0.26 7.32
N VAL A 136 5.57 0.92 6.92
CA VAL A 136 4.91 2.21 7.22
C VAL A 136 3.49 2.24 6.65
N ILE A 137 3.32 1.90 5.37
CA ILE A 137 2.01 1.94 4.72
C ILE A 137 1.04 0.92 5.31
N ARG A 138 1.50 -0.29 5.66
CA ARG A 138 0.65 -1.29 6.31
C ARG A 138 0.13 -0.80 7.67
N PHE A 139 0.93 -0.03 8.39
CA PHE A 139 0.56 0.53 9.69
C PHE A 139 -0.48 1.67 9.62
N LEU A 140 -0.46 2.49 8.57
CA LEU A 140 -1.37 3.66 8.43
C LEU A 140 -2.85 3.30 8.52
#